data_AF-A0A925VLT5-F1
#
_entry.id   AF-A0A925VLT5-F1
#
_cell.length_a   1.000
_cell.length_b   1.000
_cell.length_c   1.000
_cell.angle_alpha   90.00
_cell.angle_beta   90.00
_cell.angle_gamma   90.00
#
_symmetry.space_group_name_H-M   'P 1'
#
loop_
_entity.id
_entity.type
_entity.pdbx_description
1 polymer ?
#
loop_
_entity_poly.entity_id
_entity_poly.type
_entity_poly.pdbx_seq_one_letter_code
_entity_poly.pdbx_strand_id
1 'polypeptide(L)'
;LDPSPPPSLVANVFNGGNLREQPGIQGRVLDQINAGERVELRAKNAQGTWYQVVNQRGTQGWVSATLLSIAPQTASEVSSVP
;
A
#
# COMPACT_ATOMS: atom_id res chain seq x y z
N LEU A 1 -15.86 23.31 -14.31
CA LEU A 1 -16.11 22.07 -13.57
C LEU A 1 -14.75 21.61 -13.10
N ASP A 2 -14.39 21.84 -11.83
CA ASP A 2 -13.13 21.32 -11.31
C ASP A 2 -13.24 19.78 -11.26
N PRO A 3 -12.26 19.03 -11.79
CA PRO A 3 -12.19 17.61 -11.48
C PRO A 3 -11.86 17.51 -9.99
N SER A 4 -12.76 16.92 -9.20
CA SER A 4 -12.44 16.50 -7.84
C SER A 4 -11.11 15.75 -7.89
N PRO A 5 -10.11 16.08 -7.04
CA PRO A 5 -8.91 15.27 -6.97
C PRO A 5 -9.34 13.83 -6.71
N PRO A 6 -8.74 12.84 -7.39
CA PRO A 6 -9.07 11.44 -7.15
C PRO A 6 -8.96 11.18 -5.64
N PRO A 7 -9.93 10.46 -5.05
CA PRO A 7 -9.87 10.17 -3.63
C PRO A 7 -8.53 9.50 -3.33
N SER A 8 -7.79 10.05 -2.37
CA SER A 8 -6.56 9.42 -1.90
C SER A 8 -6.95 8.06 -1.33
N LEU A 9 -6.55 6.98 -1.99
CA LEU A 9 -6.80 5.63 -1.50
C LEU A 9 -5.85 5.40 -0.32
N VAL A 10 -6.39 5.33 0.90
CA VAL A 10 -5.59 5.20 2.13
C VAL A 10 -5.95 3.90 2.84
N ALA A 11 -4.94 3.25 3.41
CA ALA A 11 -5.13 2.10 4.30
C ALA A 11 -4.49 2.35 5.67
N ASN A 12 -5.06 1.72 6.70
CA ASN A 12 -4.45 1.62 8.00
C ASN A 12 -3.51 0.41 8.05
N VAL A 13 -2.36 0.58 8.69
CA VAL A 13 -1.46 -0.53 9.01
C VAL A 13 -1.99 -1.20 10.28
N PHE A 14 -2.52 -2.42 10.14
CA PHE A 14 -3.03 -3.19 11.28
C PHE A 14 -1.91 -3.89 12.04
N ASN A 15 -0.92 -4.41 11.31
CA ASN A 15 0.28 -5.02 11.89
C ASN A 15 1.52 -4.44 11.24
N GLY A 16 2.54 -4.11 12.04
CA GLY A 16 3.78 -3.56 11.55
C GLY A 16 4.56 -4.55 10.69
N GLY A 17 5.44 -4.05 9.82
CA GLY A 17 6.24 -4.90 8.96
C GLY A 17 7.13 -4.14 8.01
N ASN A 18 7.57 -4.83 6.95
CA ASN A 18 8.55 -4.30 6.02
C ASN A 18 7.88 -3.65 4.80
N LEU A 19 8.37 -2.47 4.44
CA LEU A 19 8.20 -1.85 3.13
C LEU A 19 9.35 -2.30 2.24
N ARG A 20 9.05 -2.95 1.12
CA ARG A 20 10.03 -3.62 0.27
C ARG A 20 10.13 -3.00 -1.12
N GLU A 21 11.26 -3.19 -1.79
CA GLU A 21 11.48 -2.68 -3.14
C GLU A 21 10.62 -3.38 -4.20
N GLN A 22 10.31 -4.66 -3.98
CA GLN A 22 9.49 -5.49 -4.86
C GLN A 22 8.51 -6.34 -4.03
N PRO A 23 7.41 -6.82 -4.63
CA PRO A 23 6.54 -7.79 -3.99
C PRO A 23 7.30 -9.06 -3.61
N GLY A 24 7.07 -9.55 -2.39
CA GLY A 24 7.63 -10.82 -1.93
C GLY A 24 8.72 -10.68 -0.87
N ILE A 25 8.97 -11.77 -0.16
CA ILE A 25 9.92 -11.79 0.96
C ILE A 25 11.39 -11.67 0.52
N GLN A 26 11.68 -11.88 -0.77
CA GLN A 26 13.01 -11.73 -1.36
C GLN A 26 13.34 -10.28 -1.73
N GLY A 27 12.34 -9.40 -1.83
CA GLY A 27 12.56 -7.99 -2.12
C GLY A 27 13.32 -7.30 -1.00
N ARG A 28 14.28 -6.42 -1.34
CA ARG A 28 15.06 -5.65 -0.37
C ARG A 28 14.13 -4.82 0.52
N VAL A 29 14.41 -4.77 1.83
CA VAL A 29 13.70 -3.89 2.77
C VAL A 29 14.20 -2.46 2.56
N LEU A 30 13.28 -1.54 2.25
CA LEU A 30 13.55 -0.12 2.06
C LEU A 30 13.30 0.67 3.35
N ASP A 31 12.25 0.29 4.07
CA ASP A 31 11.85 0.89 5.35
C ASP A 31 10.93 -0.09 6.10
N GLN A 32 10.45 0.31 7.27
CA GLN A 32 9.41 -0.38 8.02
C GLN A 32 8.16 0.49 8.14
N ILE A 33 7.02 -0.15 8.38
CA ILE A 33 5.76 0.51 8.73
C ILE A 33 5.30 -0.01 10.09
N ASN A 34 4.70 0.86 10.90
CA ASN A 34 4.26 0.52 12.24
C ASN A 34 2.73 0.35 12.29
N ALA A 35 2.26 -0.53 13.17
CA ALA A 35 0.82 -0.63 13.45
C ALA A 35 0.26 0.74 13.89
N GLY A 36 -0.91 1.11 13.37
CA GLY A 36 -1.52 2.43 13.57
C GLY A 36 -1.08 3.50 12.57
N GLU A 37 -0.04 3.28 11.77
CA GLU A 37 0.30 4.17 10.67
C GLU A 37 -0.78 4.15 9.58
N ARG A 38 -0.79 5.19 8.76
CA ARG A 38 -1.57 5.28 7.52
C ARG A 38 -0.63 5.32 6.33
N VAL A 39 -1.00 4.63 5.26
CA VAL A 39 -0.26 4.60 4.01
C VAL A 39 -1.17 4.94 2.84
N GLU A 40 -0.65 5.63 1.85
CA GLU A 40 -1.34 5.88 0.59
C GLU A 40 -1.14 4.69 -0.35
N LEU A 41 -2.22 4.13 -0.88
CA LEU A 41 -2.20 3.03 -1.84
C LEU A 41 -2.03 3.59 -3.25
N ARG A 42 -1.00 3.12 -3.97
CA ARG A 42 -0.68 3.56 -5.34
C ARG A 42 -1.03 2.50 -6.37
N ALA A 43 -0.75 1.25 -6.06
CA ALA A 43 -1.04 0.11 -6.91
C ALA A 43 -1.15 -1.18 -6.09
N LYS A 44 -1.63 -2.24 -6.74
CA LYS A 44 -1.55 -3.62 -6.24
C LYS A 44 -0.96 -4.53 -7.31
N ASN A 45 -0.36 -5.64 -6.91
CA ASN A 45 0.00 -6.68 -7.87
C ASN A 45 -1.27 -7.38 -8.40
N ALA A 46 -1.13 -8.13 -9.49
CA ALA A 46 -2.25 -8.85 -10.12
C ALA A 46 -3.05 -9.73 -9.15
N GLN A 47 -2.39 -10.32 -8.15
CA GLN A 47 -3.03 -11.19 -7.17
C GLN A 47 -3.65 -10.42 -5.98
N GLY A 48 -3.42 -9.11 -5.87
CA GLY A 48 -3.88 -8.30 -4.73
C GLY A 48 -3.25 -8.66 -3.39
N THR A 49 -2.16 -9.43 -3.39
CA THR A 49 -1.45 -9.89 -2.19
C THR A 49 -0.39 -8.90 -1.70
N TRP A 50 0.01 -7.98 -2.57
CA TRP A 50 0.95 -6.90 -2.28
C TRP A 50 0.42 -5.58 -2.81
N TYR A 51 0.60 -4.53 -2.02
CA TYR A 51 0.23 -3.16 -2.37
C TYR A 51 1.48 -2.30 -2.44
N GLN A 52 1.62 -1.55 -3.53
CA GLN A 52 2.57 -0.46 -3.59
C GLN A 52 1.97 0.72 -2.86
N VAL A 53 2.71 1.25 -1.89
CA VAL A 53 2.25 2.32 -1.01
C VAL A 53 3.29 3.43 -0.90
N VAL A 54 2.84 4.58 -0.42
CA VAL A 54 3.70 5.64 0.11
C VAL A 54 3.43 5.76 1.61
N ASN A 55 4.47 5.64 2.43
CA ASN A 55 4.35 5.79 3.88
C ASN A 55 4.40 7.28 4.30
N GLN A 56 4.19 7.55 5.59
CA GLN A 56 4.18 8.92 6.13
C GLN A 56 5.53 9.64 6.03
N ARG A 57 6.62 8.88 5.81
CA ARG A 57 7.98 9.39 5.60
C ARG A 57 8.27 9.69 4.12
N GLY A 58 7.30 9.45 3.22
CA GLY A 58 7.44 9.64 1.78
C GLY A 58 8.15 8.49 1.06
N THR A 59 8.46 7.38 1.74
CA THR A 59 9.07 6.21 1.11
C THR A 59 8.01 5.43 0.33
N GLN A 60 8.31 5.17 -0.95
CA GLN A 60 7.48 4.33 -1.81
C GLN A 60 8.02 2.91 -1.87
N GLY A 61 7.14 1.91 -1.73
CA GLY A 61 7.51 0.50 -1.82
C GLY A 61 6.32 -0.43 -1.68
N TRP A 62 6.58 -1.72 -1.58
CA TRP A 62 5.60 -2.80 -1.52
C TRP A 62 5.41 -3.34 -0.11
N VAL A 63 4.16 -3.48 0.29
CA VAL A 63 3.74 -4.01 1.58
C VAL A 63 2.81 -5.20 1.34
N SER A 64 2.92 -6.24 2.16
CA SER A 64 1.97 -7.36 2.09
C SER A 64 0.58 -6.90 2.52
N ALA A 65 -0.44 -7.30 1.75
CA ALA A 65 -1.83 -6.98 2.06
C ALA A 65 -2.26 -7.43 3.46
N THR A 66 -1.62 -8.47 4.01
CA THR A 66 -1.90 -9.00 5.36
C THR A 66 -1.55 -8.03 6.49
N LEU A 67 -0.73 -7.01 6.21
CA LEU A 67 -0.36 -5.97 7.17
C LEU A 67 -1.34 -4.80 7.18
N LEU A 68 -2.20 -4.71 6.17
CA LEU A 68 -3.07 -3.57 5.91
C LEU A 68 -4.53 -3.92 6.20
N SER A 69 -5.25 -2.99 6.82
CA SER A 69 -6.69 -2.98 6.86
C SER A 69 -7.19 -2.14 5.69
N ILE A 70 -7.67 -2.81 4.64
CA ILE A 70 -8.15 -2.19 3.40
C ILE A 70 -9.63 -2.49 3.25
N ALA A 71 -10.45 -1.45 3.07
CA ALA A 71 -11.87 -1.64 2.77
C ALA A 71 -12.03 -2.30 1.37
N PRO A 72 -12.98 -3.23 1.17
CA PRO A 72 -13.17 -3.89 -0.12
C PRO A 72 -13.37 -2.93 -1.30
N GLN A 73 -14.04 -1.80 -1.06
CA GLN A 73 -14.26 -0.75 -2.07
C GLN A 73 -12.93 -0.12 -2.48
N THR A 74 -12.13 0.32 -1.51
CA THR A 74 -10.78 0.86 -1.75
C THR A 74 -9.89 -0.14 -2.47
N ALA A 75 -9.91 -1.42 -2.07
CA ALA A 75 -9.13 -2.47 -2.73
C ALA A 75 -9.51 -2.66 -4.22
N SER A 76 -10.78 -2.42 -4.55
CA SER A 76 -11.30 -2.51 -5.92
C SER A 76 -10.91 -1.29 -6.77
N GLU A 77 -10.74 -0.13 -6.15
CA GLU A 77 -10.33 1.13 -6.78
C GLU A 77 -8.82 1.21 -7.03
N VAL A 78 -7.99 0.51 -6.22
CA VAL A 78 -6.54 0.46 -6.43
C VAL A 78 -6.21 -0.23 -7.76
N SER A 79 -5.51 0.49 -8.64
CA SER A 79 -5.07 -0.02 -9.94
C SER A 79 -4.12 -1.22 -9.79
N SER A 80 -4.27 -2.21 -10.67
CA SER A 80 -3.36 -3.35 -10.72
C SER A 80 -2.19 -3.06 -11.65
N VAL A 81 -0.97 -3.38 -11.21
CA VAL A 81 0.21 -3.47 -12.07
C VAL A 81 0.56 -4.94 -12.32
N PRO A 82 1.18 -5.25 -13.47
CA PRO A 82 1.65 -6.61 -13.78
C PRO A 82 2.69 -7.12 -12.78
#